data_AF-A0A2C9M3J5-F1
#
_entry.id   AF-A0A2C9M3J5-F1
#
_cell.length_a   1.000
_cell.length_b   1.000
_cell.length_c   1.000
_cell.angle_alpha   90.00
_cell.angle_beta   90.00
_cell.angle_gamma   90.00
#
_symmetry.space_group_name_H-M   'P 1'
#
loop_
_entity.id
_entity.type
_entity.pdbx_description
1 polymer ?
#
loop_
_entity_poly.entity_id
_entity_poly.type
_entity_poly.pdbx_seq_one_letter_code
_entity_poly.pdbx_strand_id
1 'polypeptide(L)'
;MEINPYSSNIMKISGVDKKAVECSGYFPDLTYVNGSRLLVDQMKILHVKNFTSCKYRNLFRHTDNIVKSGNWSQAFTNFVELQEVEEFILVECHNSTSGIVSRTYHARVPRHNDVVELNRVRLRKRQVESDPTETLSIIMIGMDGTSRHQMMRGMNKTYSYLMGELNSFDLSMHNQVGSNTFPNLVPLLSGHTAEEVESWWERLQPLDPLDTLWRDFTNAGFQTLFSEDYPTIGALHYLKKGFLYQPTTYNSRPICL
;
A
#
# COMPACT_ATOMS: atom_id res chain seq x y z
N MET A 1 -4.81 23.14 14.44
CA MET A 1 -4.13 23.63 13.23
C MET A 1 -4.36 22.58 12.16
N GLU A 2 -5.11 22.90 11.11
CA GLU A 2 -5.47 21.94 10.06
C GLU A 2 -4.28 21.80 9.11
N ILE A 3 -3.64 20.63 9.09
CA ILE A 3 -2.54 20.34 8.15
C ILE A 3 -3.19 20.13 6.79
N ASN A 4 -3.00 21.09 5.87
CA ASN A 4 -3.41 20.95 4.48
C ASN A 4 -2.37 20.08 3.74
N PRO A 5 -2.68 18.82 3.38
CA PRO A 5 -1.76 17.93 2.66
C PRO A 5 -1.42 18.44 1.25
N TYR A 6 -2.17 19.43 0.75
CA TYR A 6 -1.92 20.11 -0.53
C TYR A 6 -1.27 21.49 -0.35
N SER A 7 -0.77 21.82 0.83
CA SER A 7 -0.01 23.06 1.02
C SER A 7 1.20 23.09 0.10
N SER A 8 1.56 24.27 -0.41
CA SER A 8 2.65 24.44 -1.38
C SER A 8 3.97 23.84 -0.91
N ASN A 9 4.25 23.90 0.40
CA ASN A 9 5.46 23.32 0.99
C ASN A 9 5.42 21.79 0.94
N ILE A 10 4.28 21.16 1.26
CA ILE A 10 4.14 19.71 1.17
C ILE A 10 4.20 19.26 -0.28
N MET A 11 3.52 19.94 -1.21
CA MET A 11 3.51 19.61 -2.63
C MET A 11 4.90 19.64 -3.27
N LYS A 12 5.73 20.61 -2.84
CA LYS A 12 7.13 20.75 -3.25
C LYS A 12 8.03 19.65 -2.68
N ILE A 13 7.81 19.25 -1.43
CA ILE A 13 8.53 18.14 -0.80
C ILE A 13 8.13 16.80 -1.43
N SER A 14 6.83 16.60 -1.68
CA SER A 14 6.31 15.40 -2.33
C SER A 14 6.62 15.33 -3.82
N GLY A 15 7.23 16.37 -4.40
CA GLY A 15 7.65 16.40 -5.80
C GLY A 15 6.50 16.38 -6.80
N VAL A 16 5.31 16.80 -6.38
CA VAL A 16 4.11 16.84 -7.24
C VAL A 16 4.17 18.06 -8.18
N ASP A 17 5.02 19.03 -7.88
CA ASP A 17 5.41 20.14 -8.74
C ASP A 17 6.42 19.74 -9.83
N LYS A 18 7.04 18.56 -9.72
CA LYS A 18 7.96 18.05 -10.73
C LYS A 18 7.18 17.51 -11.92
N LYS A 19 7.77 17.63 -13.11
CA LYS A 19 7.22 17.05 -14.33
C LYS A 19 7.03 15.55 -14.11
N ALA A 20 5.80 15.06 -14.34
CA ALA A 20 5.48 13.64 -14.19
C ALA A 20 6.49 12.79 -14.96
N VAL A 21 6.99 11.72 -14.34
CA VAL A 21 7.86 10.77 -15.02
C VAL A 21 7.03 10.10 -16.11
N GLU A 22 7.46 10.23 -17.37
CA GLU A 22 6.86 9.51 -18.47
C GLU A 22 7.28 8.04 -18.41
N CYS A 23 6.46 7.23 -17.75
CA CYS A 23 6.61 5.78 -17.76
C CYS A 23 6.18 5.24 -19.13
N SER A 24 7.12 5.04 -20.06
CA SER A 24 6.84 4.38 -21.36
C SER A 24 6.73 2.87 -21.17
N GLY A 25 5.56 2.40 -20.70
CA GLY A 25 5.24 0.97 -20.62
C GLY A 25 4.93 0.35 -22.00
N TYR A 26 5.00 -0.98 -22.09
CA TYR A 26 4.66 -1.72 -23.33
C TYR A 26 3.16 -1.60 -23.70
N PHE A 27 2.30 -1.38 -22.71
CA PHE A 27 0.89 -1.03 -22.91
C PHE A 27 0.65 0.42 -22.48
N PRO A 28 -0.07 1.23 -23.27
CA PRO A 28 -0.40 2.59 -22.89
C PRO A 28 -1.43 2.59 -21.76
N ASP A 29 -1.19 3.37 -20.71
CA ASP A 29 -2.23 3.66 -19.70
C ASP A 29 -3.26 4.61 -20.28
N LEU A 30 -4.38 4.06 -20.75
CA LEU A 30 -5.46 4.80 -21.40
C LEU A 30 -6.47 5.38 -20.41
N THR A 31 -6.33 5.11 -19.12
CA THR A 31 -7.26 5.56 -18.10
C THR A 31 -6.54 6.14 -16.90
N TYR A 32 -7.22 7.04 -16.18
CA TYR A 32 -6.73 7.64 -14.95
C TYR A 32 -7.90 7.93 -14.01
N VAL A 33 -7.62 7.98 -12.71
CA VAL A 33 -8.63 8.29 -11.68
C VAL A 33 -8.52 9.76 -11.29
N ASN A 34 -9.66 10.45 -11.23
CA ASN A 34 -9.77 11.81 -10.68
C ASN A 34 -10.96 11.86 -9.72
N GLY A 35 -10.66 11.90 -8.41
CA GLY A 35 -11.67 11.85 -7.35
C GLY A 35 -12.47 10.54 -7.35
N SER A 36 -13.78 10.64 -7.58
CA SER A 36 -14.69 9.50 -7.71
C SER A 36 -14.79 8.95 -9.13
N ARG A 37 -14.11 9.55 -10.12
CA ARG A 37 -14.27 9.20 -11.52
C ARG A 37 -13.09 8.41 -12.04
N LEU A 38 -13.37 7.36 -12.79
CA LEU A 38 -12.42 6.73 -13.69
C LEU A 38 -12.63 7.32 -15.09
N LEU A 39 -11.60 7.95 -15.64
CA LEU A 39 -11.66 8.63 -16.93
C LEU A 39 -10.81 7.92 -17.97
N VAL A 40 -11.24 8.01 -19.22
CA VAL A 40 -10.47 7.60 -20.40
C VAL A 40 -9.72 8.82 -20.91
N ASP A 41 -8.40 8.67 -21.08
CA ASP A 41 -7.53 9.68 -21.64
C ASP A 41 -7.81 9.85 -23.14
N GLN A 42 -8.58 10.89 -23.45
CA GLN A 42 -9.02 11.19 -24.81
C GLN A 42 -7.84 11.47 -25.77
N MET A 43 -6.71 11.97 -25.27
CA MET A 43 -5.54 12.23 -26.10
C MET A 43 -4.81 10.93 -26.43
N LYS A 44 -4.70 10.03 -25.46
CA LYS A 44 -4.02 8.73 -25.68
C LYS A 44 -4.82 7.80 -26.57
N ILE A 45 -6.16 7.78 -26.47
CA ILE A 45 -6.98 6.90 -27.32
C ILE A 45 -6.93 7.29 -28.80
N LEU A 46 -6.59 8.54 -29.17
CA LEU A 46 -6.40 8.94 -30.56
C LEU A 46 -5.28 8.17 -31.26
N HIS A 47 -4.30 7.70 -30.48
CA HIS A 47 -3.19 6.88 -30.96
C HIS A 47 -3.51 5.39 -30.97
N VAL A 48 -4.70 4.99 -30.51
CA VAL A 48 -5.15 3.60 -30.45
C VAL A 48 -6.09 3.33 -31.61
N LYS A 49 -5.62 2.53 -32.58
CA LYS A 49 -6.40 2.18 -33.76
C LYS A 49 -7.69 1.43 -33.37
N ASN A 50 -8.83 1.95 -33.82
CA ASN A 50 -10.17 1.38 -33.63
C ASN A 50 -10.57 1.16 -32.16
N PHE A 51 -10.20 2.07 -31.24
CA PHE A 51 -10.70 2.06 -29.86
C PHE A 51 -12.23 1.98 -29.83
N THR A 52 -12.78 1.16 -28.92
CA THR A 52 -14.24 1.01 -28.76
C THR A 52 -14.73 1.48 -27.41
N SER A 53 -14.24 0.89 -26.33
CA SER A 53 -14.69 1.20 -24.96
C SER A 53 -13.75 0.59 -23.93
N CYS A 54 -13.87 1.04 -22.70
CA CYS A 54 -13.29 0.44 -21.52
C CYS A 54 -14.38 -0.15 -20.62
N LYS A 55 -14.01 -1.12 -19.81
CA LYS A 55 -14.80 -1.66 -18.71
C LYS A 55 -13.89 -1.87 -17.51
N TYR A 56 -14.44 -1.81 -16.31
CA TYR A 56 -13.67 -2.04 -15.09
C TYR A 56 -14.32 -3.12 -14.23
N ARG A 57 -13.55 -3.68 -13.31
CA ARG A 57 -14.06 -4.53 -12.24
C ARG A 57 -13.23 -4.33 -10.98
N ASN A 58 -13.86 -4.54 -9.83
CA ASN A 58 -13.20 -4.43 -8.54
C ASN A 58 -12.36 -5.69 -8.25
N LEU A 59 -11.27 -5.49 -7.53
CA LEU A 59 -10.41 -6.55 -7.01
C LEU A 59 -10.53 -6.57 -5.49
N PHE A 60 -10.76 -7.76 -4.94
CA PHE A 60 -10.99 -7.96 -3.52
C PHE A 60 -10.06 -9.04 -2.99
N ARG A 61 -9.50 -8.79 -1.80
CA ARG A 61 -8.80 -9.81 -1.03
C ARG A 61 -9.82 -10.80 -0.48
N HIS A 62 -9.71 -12.08 -0.84
CA HIS A 62 -10.47 -13.15 -0.17
C HIS A 62 -9.63 -13.78 0.94
N THR A 63 -8.39 -14.11 0.61
CA THR A 63 -7.32 -14.47 1.55
C THR A 63 -6.04 -13.82 1.05
N ASP A 64 -4.95 -13.92 1.81
CA ASP A 64 -3.68 -13.42 1.33
C ASP A 64 -3.07 -14.21 0.16
N ASN A 65 -3.67 -15.32 -0.25
CA ASN A 65 -3.21 -16.09 -1.42
C ASN A 65 -4.25 -16.11 -2.55
N ILE A 66 -5.41 -15.47 -2.36
CA ILE A 66 -6.53 -15.52 -3.30
C ILE A 66 -7.14 -14.13 -3.43
N VAL A 67 -7.02 -13.56 -4.63
CA VAL A 67 -7.80 -12.39 -5.06
C VAL A 67 -9.05 -12.86 -5.78
N LYS A 68 -10.19 -12.26 -5.43
CA LYS A 68 -11.43 -12.38 -6.18
C LYS A 68 -11.66 -11.10 -6.96
N SER A 69 -12.30 -11.24 -8.11
CA SER A 69 -12.74 -10.09 -8.90
C SER A 69 -14.25 -10.00 -8.89
N GLY A 70 -14.76 -8.78 -8.86
CA GLY A 70 -16.18 -8.49 -9.05
C GLY A 70 -16.62 -8.69 -10.49
N ASN A 71 -17.90 -8.42 -10.73
CA ASN A 71 -18.44 -8.37 -12.08
C ASN A 71 -17.86 -7.19 -12.86
N TRP A 72 -17.78 -7.35 -14.18
CA TRP A 72 -17.44 -6.24 -15.07
C TRP A 72 -18.54 -5.18 -15.05
N SER A 73 -18.13 -3.92 -15.08
CA SER A 73 -19.01 -2.77 -15.28
C SER A 73 -19.63 -2.77 -16.66
N GLN A 74 -20.63 -1.91 -16.84
CA GLN A 74 -21.02 -1.49 -18.18
C GLN A 74 -19.84 -0.81 -18.89
N ALA A 75 -19.80 -0.96 -20.22
CA ALA A 75 -18.76 -0.35 -21.04
C ALA A 75 -18.93 1.17 -21.08
N PHE A 76 -17.82 1.90 -21.04
CA PHE A 76 -17.77 3.37 -21.08
C PHE A 76 -16.64 3.87 -21.98
N THR A 77 -16.79 5.07 -22.53
CA THR A 77 -15.83 5.69 -23.47
C THR A 77 -15.18 6.96 -22.95
N ASN A 78 -15.86 7.67 -22.03
CA ASN A 78 -15.39 8.94 -21.48
C ASN A 78 -15.02 8.80 -20.01
N PHE A 79 -16.00 8.46 -19.18
CA PHE A 79 -15.79 8.24 -17.76
C PHE A 79 -16.85 7.31 -17.17
N VAL A 80 -16.59 6.83 -15.97
CA VAL A 80 -17.55 6.14 -15.11
C VAL A 80 -17.38 6.62 -13.66
N GLU A 81 -18.48 6.74 -12.93
CA GLU A 81 -18.45 7.02 -11.49
C GLU A 81 -18.15 5.74 -10.72
N LEU A 82 -17.12 5.78 -9.89
CA LEU A 82 -16.72 4.71 -9.00
C LEU A 82 -17.48 4.83 -7.68
N GLN A 83 -17.78 3.70 -7.06
CA GLN A 83 -18.36 3.68 -5.73
C GLN A 83 -17.34 4.11 -4.67
N GLU A 84 -17.83 4.60 -3.54
CA GLU A 84 -16.98 5.10 -2.46
C GLU A 84 -16.08 4.02 -1.87
N VAL A 85 -16.51 2.76 -1.86
CA VAL A 85 -15.78 1.63 -1.24
C VAL A 85 -14.79 0.94 -2.18
N GLU A 86 -14.71 1.36 -3.44
CA GLU A 86 -13.87 0.71 -4.45
C GLU A 86 -12.40 1.16 -4.31
N GLU A 87 -11.60 0.33 -3.64
CA GLU A 87 -10.14 0.55 -3.44
C GLU A 87 -9.33 0.17 -4.68
N PHE A 88 -9.50 -1.05 -5.17
CA PHE A 88 -8.65 -1.62 -6.22
C PHE A 88 -9.48 -2.00 -7.43
N ILE A 89 -9.11 -1.46 -8.59
CA ILE A 89 -9.85 -1.66 -9.83
C ILE A 89 -8.92 -2.10 -10.96
N LEU A 90 -9.37 -3.11 -11.70
CA LEU A 90 -8.78 -3.52 -12.98
C LEU A 90 -9.61 -2.94 -14.11
N VAL A 91 -8.96 -2.25 -15.03
CA VAL A 91 -9.57 -1.67 -16.21
C VAL A 91 -9.02 -2.36 -17.45
N GLU A 92 -9.94 -2.78 -18.32
CA GLU A 92 -9.61 -3.28 -19.65
C GLU A 92 -10.25 -2.39 -20.70
N CYS A 93 -9.42 -1.90 -21.63
CA CYS A 93 -9.88 -1.16 -22.79
C CYS A 93 -9.73 -2.01 -24.05
N HIS A 94 -10.69 -1.88 -24.96
CA HIS A 94 -10.86 -2.74 -26.11
C HIS A 94 -10.83 -1.95 -27.43
N ASN A 95 -10.57 -2.68 -28.51
CA ASN A 95 -10.77 -2.22 -29.88
C ASN A 95 -11.87 -3.02 -30.61
N SER A 96 -12.19 -2.60 -31.84
CA SER A 96 -13.24 -3.20 -32.67
C SER A 96 -12.97 -4.67 -33.05
N THR A 97 -11.72 -5.11 -32.97
CA THR A 97 -11.29 -6.49 -33.25
C THR A 97 -11.31 -7.41 -32.02
N SER A 98 -11.96 -6.99 -30.92
CA SER A 98 -12.03 -7.68 -29.61
C SER A 98 -10.72 -7.77 -28.83
N GLY A 99 -9.64 -7.17 -29.33
CA GLY A 99 -8.35 -7.17 -28.66
C GLY A 99 -8.32 -6.22 -27.46
N ILE A 100 -7.70 -6.65 -26.36
CA ILE A 100 -7.35 -5.78 -25.23
C ILE A 100 -6.20 -4.88 -25.68
N VAL A 101 -6.44 -3.58 -25.70
CA VAL A 101 -5.44 -2.57 -26.09
C VAL A 101 -4.75 -1.94 -24.89
N SER A 102 -5.35 -2.05 -23.71
CA SER A 102 -4.78 -1.57 -22.45
C SER A 102 -5.39 -2.35 -21.29
N ARG A 103 -4.53 -2.67 -20.32
CA ARG A 103 -4.90 -3.28 -19.04
C ARG A 103 -4.20 -2.49 -17.94
N THR A 104 -4.95 -1.72 -17.17
CA THR A 104 -4.43 -0.83 -16.13
C THR A 104 -5.05 -1.18 -14.79
N TYR A 105 -4.24 -1.16 -13.73
CA TYR A 105 -4.69 -1.32 -12.35
C TYR A 105 -4.65 0.05 -11.67
N HIS A 106 -5.74 0.43 -11.00
CA HIS A 106 -5.75 1.63 -10.15
C HIS A 106 -5.95 1.24 -8.70
N ALA A 107 -5.17 1.87 -7.83
CA ALA A 107 -5.33 1.82 -6.38
C ALA A 107 -5.84 3.17 -5.88
N ARG A 108 -6.91 3.14 -5.09
CA ARG A 108 -7.52 4.28 -4.44
C ARG A 108 -7.41 4.08 -2.93
N VAL A 109 -7.42 5.19 -2.20
CA VAL A 109 -7.47 5.21 -0.74
C VAL A 109 -8.81 5.84 -0.34
N PRO A 110 -9.93 5.11 -0.47
CA PRO A 110 -11.23 5.65 -0.14
C PRO A 110 -11.36 5.87 1.36
N ARG A 111 -12.22 6.82 1.73
CA ARG A 111 -12.48 7.13 3.13
C ARG A 111 -13.52 6.17 3.69
N HIS A 112 -13.09 5.27 4.57
CA HIS A 112 -13.99 4.38 5.32
C HIS A 112 -14.61 5.12 6.51
N ASN A 113 -15.79 5.72 6.33
CA ASN A 113 -16.41 6.58 7.35
C ASN A 113 -16.54 5.88 8.71
N ASP A 114 -16.97 4.62 8.74
CA ASP A 114 -17.12 3.86 9.98
C ASP A 114 -15.79 3.67 10.72
N VAL A 115 -14.72 3.37 9.98
CA VAL A 115 -13.36 3.22 10.53
C VAL A 115 -12.83 4.57 11.02
N VAL A 116 -13.11 5.65 10.28
CA VAL A 116 -12.70 7.00 10.66
C VAL A 116 -13.35 7.43 11.97
N GLU A 117 -14.66 7.21 12.13
CA GLU A 117 -15.35 7.57 13.36
C GLU A 117 -14.86 6.72 14.54
N LEU A 118 -14.66 5.41 14.34
CA LEU A 118 -14.08 4.54 15.37
C LEU A 118 -12.68 5.00 15.79
N ASN A 119 -11.83 5.35 14.83
CA ASN A 119 -10.48 5.84 15.09
C ASN A 119 -10.48 7.19 15.82
N ARG A 120 -11.45 8.08 15.53
CA ARG A 120 -11.63 9.32 16.29
C ARG A 120 -11.97 9.06 17.75
N VAL A 121 -12.86 8.11 18.03
CA VAL A 121 -13.21 7.73 19.41
C VAL A 121 -11.98 7.16 20.14
N ARG A 122 -11.24 6.26 19.49
CA ARG A 122 -10.00 5.68 20.03
C ARG A 122 -8.92 6.73 20.30
N LEU A 123 -8.74 7.68 19.38
CA LEU A 123 -7.80 8.79 19.55
C LEU A 123 -8.17 9.65 20.77
N ARG A 124 -9.45 10.01 20.93
CA ARG A 124 -9.92 10.77 22.10
C ARG A 124 -9.68 10.01 23.40
N LYS A 125 -9.99 8.71 23.41
CA LYS A 125 -9.72 7.84 24.57
C LYS A 125 -8.23 7.88 24.93
N ARG A 126 -7.34 7.67 23.96
CA ARG A 126 -5.89 7.73 24.16
C ARG A 126 -5.42 9.10 24.69
N GLN A 127 -5.94 10.18 24.12
CA GLN A 127 -5.59 11.54 24.56
C GLN A 127 -5.92 11.77 26.04
N VAL A 128 -7.02 11.21 26.54
CA VAL A 128 -7.41 11.31 27.95
C VAL A 128 -6.57 10.37 28.83
N GLU A 129 -6.30 9.15 28.38
CA GLU A 129 -5.61 8.14 29.20
C GLU A 129 -4.10 8.35 29.27
N SER A 130 -3.46 8.77 28.18
CA SER A 130 -2.00 8.87 28.08
C SER A 130 -1.46 10.29 28.00
N ASP A 131 -2.34 11.29 27.87
CA ASP A 131 -2.00 12.72 27.72
C ASP A 131 -0.73 12.99 26.88
N PRO A 132 -0.68 12.50 25.63
CA PRO A 132 0.56 12.55 24.86
C PRO A 132 0.83 13.99 24.42
N THR A 133 2.06 14.46 24.65
CA THR A 133 2.50 15.81 24.25
C THR A 133 2.24 16.09 22.76
N GLU A 134 2.41 15.07 21.91
CA GLU A 134 2.12 15.15 20.49
C GLU A 134 1.67 13.81 19.91
N THR A 135 1.09 13.85 18.71
CA THR A 135 0.70 12.66 17.95
C THR A 135 1.37 12.72 16.58
N LEU A 136 2.33 11.83 16.35
CA LEU A 136 3.11 11.76 15.12
C LEU A 136 2.60 10.66 14.19
N SER A 137 2.64 10.91 12.88
CA SER A 137 2.51 9.87 11.87
C SER A 137 3.82 9.10 11.74
N ILE A 138 3.75 7.79 11.57
CA ILE A 138 4.91 6.92 11.45
C ILE A 138 4.90 6.28 10.07
N ILE A 139 6.03 6.37 9.37
CA ILE A 139 6.28 5.67 8.11
C ILE A 139 7.45 4.74 8.34
N MET A 140 7.24 3.45 8.09
CA MET A 140 8.29 2.44 8.11
C MET A 140 8.56 1.98 6.67
N ILE A 141 9.82 2.03 6.26
CA ILE A 141 10.25 1.60 4.93
C ILE A 141 11.21 0.43 5.13
N GLY A 142 10.78 -0.76 4.69
CA GLY A 142 11.61 -1.96 4.66
C GLY A 142 12.29 -2.11 3.30
N MET A 143 13.53 -2.59 3.30
CA MET A 143 14.24 -2.99 2.08
C MET A 143 14.70 -4.44 2.25
N ASP A 144 14.36 -5.28 1.28
CA ASP A 144 14.78 -6.68 1.34
C ASP A 144 16.29 -6.82 1.11
N GLY A 145 16.94 -7.65 1.91
CA GLY A 145 18.36 -8.01 1.76
C GLY A 145 19.39 -6.87 1.81
N THR A 146 19.07 -5.69 2.34
CA THR A 146 19.99 -4.54 2.30
C THR A 146 20.82 -4.41 3.58
N SER A 147 22.12 -4.69 3.50
CA SER A 147 23.05 -4.43 4.61
C SER A 147 23.34 -2.93 4.78
N ARG A 148 23.72 -2.52 6.00
CA ARG A 148 24.16 -1.14 6.29
C ARG A 148 25.26 -0.65 5.32
N HIS A 149 26.27 -1.49 5.08
CA HIS A 149 27.36 -1.16 4.15
C HIS A 149 26.88 -0.98 2.71
N GLN A 150 25.87 -1.76 2.28
CA GLN A 150 25.28 -1.61 0.97
C GLN A 150 24.47 -0.32 0.85
N MET A 151 23.70 0.05 1.87
CA MET A 151 23.00 1.35 1.94
C MET A 151 24.00 2.52 1.79
N MET A 152 25.10 2.49 2.53
CA MET A 152 26.12 3.56 2.48
C MET A 152 26.77 3.70 1.10
N ARG A 153 27.08 2.60 0.42
CA ARG A 153 27.76 2.64 -0.89
C ARG A 153 26.79 2.80 -2.07
N GLY A 154 25.75 1.97 -2.12
CA GLY A 154 24.81 1.88 -3.23
C GLY A 154 23.73 2.95 -3.20
N MET A 155 23.41 3.50 -2.03
CA MET A 155 22.40 4.54 -1.84
C MET A 155 23.00 5.76 -1.13
N ASN A 156 24.22 6.15 -1.51
CA ASN A 156 24.98 7.21 -0.84
C ASN A 156 24.25 8.56 -0.78
N LYS A 157 23.47 8.93 -1.80
CA LYS A 157 22.65 10.15 -1.81
C LYS A 157 21.57 10.10 -0.72
N THR A 158 20.86 8.98 -0.63
CA THR A 158 19.83 8.75 0.40
C THR A 158 20.47 8.76 1.78
N TYR A 159 21.56 8.01 1.99
CA TYR A 159 22.25 7.96 3.27
C TYR A 159 22.76 9.34 3.71
N SER A 160 23.38 10.10 2.80
CA SER A 160 23.87 11.45 3.10
C SER A 160 22.73 12.41 3.45
N TYR A 161 21.59 12.30 2.76
CA TYR A 161 20.40 13.08 3.06
C TYR A 161 19.83 12.75 4.45
N LEU A 162 19.70 11.45 4.79
CA LEU A 162 19.22 11.01 6.10
C LEU A 162 20.11 11.54 7.23
N MET A 163 21.43 11.45 7.08
CA MET A 163 22.37 11.85 8.13
C MET A 163 22.59 13.37 8.21
N GLY A 164 22.68 14.05 7.07
CA GLY A 164 23.04 15.47 7.02
C GLY A 164 21.85 16.43 7.07
N GLU A 165 20.78 16.12 6.35
CA GLU A 165 19.63 17.03 6.21
C GLU A 165 18.53 16.72 7.24
N LEU A 166 18.23 15.44 7.43
CA LEU A 166 17.21 15.00 8.38
C LEU A 166 17.75 14.80 9.80
N ASN A 167 19.07 14.87 9.99
CA ASN A 167 19.73 14.56 11.27
C ASN A 167 19.25 13.22 11.88
N SER A 168 19.05 12.21 11.03
CA SER A 168 18.54 10.91 11.46
C SER A 168 19.60 10.15 12.26
N PHE A 169 19.14 9.20 13.09
CA PHE A 169 20.05 8.37 13.88
C PHE A 169 20.39 7.06 13.14
N ASP A 170 21.69 6.79 12.98
CA ASP A 170 22.18 5.51 12.46
C ASP A 170 22.45 4.52 13.60
N LEU A 171 21.62 3.48 13.69
CA LEU A 171 21.73 2.40 14.67
C LEU A 171 22.86 1.43 14.27
N SER A 172 24.11 1.87 14.37
CA SER A 172 25.29 1.15 13.87
C SER A 172 25.52 -0.25 14.48
N MET A 173 24.94 -0.52 15.65
CA MET A 173 25.01 -1.80 16.35
C MET A 173 23.73 -2.66 16.20
N HIS A 174 22.75 -2.19 15.44
CA HIS A 174 21.56 -2.98 15.12
C HIS A 174 21.92 -4.13 14.19
N ASN A 175 21.46 -5.33 14.54
CA ASN A 175 21.74 -6.56 13.81
C ASN A 175 20.44 -7.30 13.51
N GLN A 176 20.45 -8.06 12.42
CA GLN A 176 19.40 -9.02 12.11
C GLN A 176 19.36 -10.11 13.19
N VAL A 177 18.15 -10.57 13.50
CA VAL A 177 17.87 -11.62 14.48
C VAL A 177 17.56 -12.96 13.82
N GLY A 178 17.43 -12.99 12.49
CA GLY A 178 17.33 -14.22 11.70
C GLY A 178 17.95 -14.08 10.32
N SER A 179 18.09 -15.21 9.61
CA SER A 179 18.73 -15.25 8.28
C SER A 179 17.84 -14.80 7.13
N ASN A 180 16.52 -14.76 7.33
CA ASN A 180 15.53 -14.48 6.29
C ASN A 180 14.56 -13.36 6.74
N THR A 181 13.73 -12.87 5.83
CA THR A 181 12.82 -11.74 6.08
C THR A 181 11.84 -12.00 7.23
N PHE A 182 11.17 -13.16 7.24
CA PHE A 182 10.18 -13.50 8.26
C PHE A 182 10.73 -13.46 9.71
N PRO A 183 11.81 -14.18 10.06
CA PRO A 183 12.32 -14.15 11.44
C PRO A 183 12.87 -12.78 11.87
N ASN A 184 13.13 -11.85 10.94
CA ASN A 184 13.47 -10.47 11.28
C ASN A 184 12.24 -9.58 11.47
N LEU A 185 11.17 -9.81 10.72
CA LEU A 185 9.94 -9.01 10.85
C LEU A 185 9.08 -9.42 12.04
N VAL A 186 9.03 -10.71 12.40
CA VAL A 186 8.22 -11.17 13.53
C VAL A 186 8.58 -10.44 14.84
N PRO A 187 9.87 -10.30 15.22
CA PRO A 187 10.25 -9.58 16.44
C PRO A 187 9.98 -8.08 16.33
N LEU A 188 10.17 -7.49 15.15
CA LEU A 188 9.85 -6.08 14.92
C LEU A 188 8.33 -5.80 15.09
N LEU A 189 7.49 -6.72 14.62
CA LEU A 189 6.04 -6.53 14.62
C LEU A 189 5.38 -7.01 15.90
N SER A 190 5.90 -8.02 16.59
CA SER A 190 5.22 -8.63 17.74
C SER A 190 5.99 -8.56 19.05
N GLY A 191 7.27 -8.16 19.01
CA GLY A 191 8.15 -8.24 20.17
C GLY A 191 8.62 -9.66 20.52
N HIS A 192 8.16 -10.70 19.81
CA HIS A 192 8.52 -12.10 20.03
C HIS A 192 9.54 -12.62 19.01
N THR A 193 10.42 -13.53 19.42
CA THR A 193 11.30 -14.20 18.46
C THR A 193 10.52 -15.15 17.55
N ALA A 194 11.09 -15.49 16.40
CA ALA A 194 10.45 -16.49 15.52
C ALA A 194 10.32 -17.84 16.23
N GLU A 195 11.30 -18.23 17.03
CA GLU A 195 11.29 -19.47 17.81
C GLU A 195 10.19 -19.46 18.88
N GLU A 196 9.98 -18.33 19.57
CA GLU A 196 8.89 -18.16 20.53
C GLU A 196 7.52 -18.29 19.87
N VAL A 197 7.34 -17.70 18.68
CA VAL A 197 6.09 -17.81 17.93
C VAL A 197 5.86 -19.25 17.45
N GLU A 198 6.91 -19.91 16.95
CA GLU A 198 6.83 -21.30 16.48
C GLU A 198 6.54 -22.32 17.59
N SER A 199 6.63 -21.93 18.87
CA SER A 199 6.25 -22.81 19.99
C SER A 199 4.74 -22.99 20.16
N TRP A 200 3.92 -22.09 19.60
CA TRP A 200 2.45 -22.12 19.73
C TRP A 200 1.71 -21.86 18.41
N TRP A 201 2.41 -21.41 17.36
CA TRP A 201 1.86 -21.18 16.03
C TRP A 201 2.58 -22.04 14.99
N GLU A 202 1.82 -22.60 14.05
CA GLU A 202 2.34 -23.40 12.95
C GLU A 202 2.24 -22.65 11.62
N ARG A 203 3.21 -22.87 10.72
CA ARG A 203 3.31 -22.14 9.43
C ARG A 203 2.09 -22.24 8.51
N LEU A 204 1.30 -23.31 8.65
CA LEU A 204 0.08 -23.53 7.89
C LEU A 204 -1.16 -22.89 8.52
N GLN A 205 -1.03 -22.32 9.72
CA GLN A 205 -2.08 -21.55 10.38
C GLN A 205 -2.05 -20.08 9.94
N PRO A 206 -3.19 -19.39 9.99
CA PRO A 206 -3.23 -17.94 9.77
C PRO A 206 -2.38 -17.19 10.81
N LEU A 207 -1.80 -16.06 10.43
CA LEU A 207 -0.99 -15.20 11.31
C LEU A 207 -1.83 -14.32 12.26
N ASP A 208 -3.16 -14.33 12.14
CA ASP A 208 -4.11 -13.52 12.92
C ASP A 208 -3.94 -13.62 14.45
N PRO A 209 -3.57 -14.77 15.05
CA PRO A 209 -3.33 -14.84 16.49
C PRO A 209 -2.12 -14.02 16.96
N LEU A 210 -1.18 -13.70 16.08
CA LEU A 210 -0.01 -12.90 16.42
C LEU A 210 -0.46 -11.50 16.84
N ASP A 211 -0.02 -11.07 18.02
CA ASP A 211 -0.17 -9.68 18.42
C ASP A 211 0.80 -8.85 17.58
N THR A 212 0.26 -8.04 16.68
CA THR A 212 1.09 -7.20 15.81
C THR A 212 0.97 -5.76 16.24
N LEU A 213 2.06 -5.01 16.05
CA LEU A 213 2.15 -3.59 16.28
C LEU A 213 1.00 -2.84 15.57
N TRP A 214 0.56 -3.31 14.40
CA TRP A 214 -0.59 -2.75 13.69
C TRP A 214 -1.88 -2.77 14.51
N ARG A 215 -2.10 -3.81 15.34
CA ARG A 215 -3.25 -3.90 16.24
C ARG A 215 -3.18 -2.83 17.31
N ASP A 216 -2.01 -2.58 17.89
CA ASP A 216 -1.79 -1.52 18.86
C ASP A 216 -2.03 -0.14 18.27
N PHE A 217 -1.47 0.14 17.08
CA PHE A 217 -1.71 1.40 16.37
C PHE A 217 -3.19 1.58 16.03
N THR A 218 -3.86 0.53 15.57
CA THR A 218 -5.30 0.55 15.26
C THR A 218 -6.13 0.83 16.52
N ASN A 219 -5.78 0.21 17.66
CA ASN A 219 -6.44 0.43 18.95
C ASN A 219 -6.16 1.83 19.52
N ALA A 220 -5.00 2.41 19.20
CA ALA A 220 -4.64 3.77 19.53
C ALA A 220 -5.29 4.83 18.60
N GLY A 221 -6.10 4.42 17.62
CA GLY A 221 -6.84 5.30 16.72
C GLY A 221 -6.06 5.76 15.49
N PHE A 222 -4.98 5.07 15.12
CA PHE A 222 -4.27 5.35 13.87
C PHE A 222 -4.93 4.66 12.68
N GLN A 223 -4.81 5.30 11.52
CA GLN A 223 -5.01 4.65 10.23
C GLN A 223 -3.75 3.87 9.87
N THR A 224 -3.90 2.58 9.57
CA THR A 224 -2.77 1.68 9.30
C THR A 224 -2.75 1.27 7.83
N LEU A 225 -1.56 1.26 7.23
CA LEU A 225 -1.36 0.79 5.86
C LEU A 225 -0.18 -0.18 5.85
N PHE A 226 -0.35 -1.31 5.15
CA PHE A 226 0.73 -2.22 4.83
C PHE A 226 0.77 -2.49 3.32
N SER A 227 1.96 -2.44 2.73
CA SER A 227 2.17 -2.77 1.32
C SER A 227 3.54 -3.38 1.12
N GLU A 228 3.60 -4.37 0.25
CA GLU A 228 4.83 -4.99 -0.25
C GLU A 228 4.84 -4.93 -1.77
N ASP A 229 6.02 -4.89 -2.37
CA ASP A 229 6.22 -4.81 -3.81
C ASP A 229 6.31 -6.19 -4.48
N TYR A 230 6.66 -7.24 -3.72
CA TYR A 230 6.77 -8.59 -4.24
C TYR A 230 5.71 -9.55 -3.68
N PRO A 231 4.59 -9.75 -4.39
CA PRO A 231 3.43 -10.50 -3.88
C PRO A 231 3.66 -11.99 -3.63
N THR A 232 4.43 -12.66 -4.48
CA THR A 232 4.51 -14.13 -4.47
C THR A 232 5.55 -14.64 -3.47
N ILE A 233 6.45 -13.78 -3.01
CA ILE A 233 7.43 -14.06 -1.95
C ILE A 233 7.38 -13.02 -0.81
N GLY A 234 6.21 -12.39 -0.59
CA GLY A 234 6.02 -11.41 0.47
C GLY A 234 6.35 -11.98 1.86
N ALA A 235 6.82 -11.12 2.76
CA ALA A 235 7.49 -11.54 3.97
C ALA A 235 6.60 -12.34 4.93
N LEU A 236 5.29 -12.08 4.92
CA LEU A 236 4.29 -12.72 5.78
C LEU A 236 3.48 -13.81 5.07
N HIS A 237 3.66 -13.99 3.75
CA HIS A 237 2.87 -14.90 2.92
C HIS A 237 3.70 -16.02 2.29
N TYR A 238 5.00 -15.81 2.10
CA TYR A 238 5.88 -16.81 1.51
C TYR A 238 5.93 -18.08 2.35
N LEU A 239 5.51 -19.20 1.73
CA LEU A 239 5.38 -20.53 2.34
C LEU A 239 4.51 -20.54 3.61
N LYS A 240 3.55 -19.61 3.70
CA LYS A 240 2.64 -19.43 4.84
C LYS A 240 1.22 -19.20 4.35
N LYS A 241 0.26 -19.36 5.25
CA LYS A 241 -1.15 -19.08 4.95
C LYS A 241 -1.45 -17.58 4.87
N GLY A 242 -0.60 -16.74 5.45
CA GLY A 242 -0.87 -15.32 5.61
C GLY A 242 -1.87 -15.04 6.73
N PHE A 243 -2.53 -13.91 6.65
CA PHE A 243 -3.66 -13.55 7.48
C PHE A 243 -4.98 -14.02 6.86
N LEU A 244 -5.96 -14.33 7.70
CA LEU A 244 -7.34 -14.57 7.32
C LEU A 244 -8.06 -13.22 7.19
N TYR A 245 -7.98 -12.38 8.22
CA TYR A 245 -8.51 -11.02 8.23
C TYR A 245 -7.44 -10.02 7.78
N GLN A 246 -7.88 -8.86 7.29
CA GLN A 246 -6.95 -7.84 6.85
C GLN A 246 -6.22 -7.25 8.08
N PRO A 247 -4.87 -7.28 8.14
CA PRO A 247 -4.12 -6.88 9.35
C PRO A 247 -4.03 -5.36 9.55
N THR A 248 -4.31 -4.57 8.50
CA THR A 248 -4.23 -3.10 8.48
C THR A 248 -5.45 -2.49 7.80
N THR A 249 -5.75 -1.22 8.05
CA THR A 249 -6.90 -0.51 7.45
C THR A 249 -6.83 -0.54 5.92
N TYR A 250 -5.66 -0.24 5.36
CA TYR A 250 -5.38 -0.39 3.93
C TYR A 250 -4.31 -1.46 3.72
N ASN A 251 -4.52 -2.31 2.72
CA ASN A 251 -3.59 -3.37 2.38
C ASN A 251 -3.55 -3.56 0.85
N SER A 252 -2.39 -3.43 0.24
CA SER A 252 -2.22 -3.48 -1.22
C SER A 252 -2.37 -4.89 -1.82
N ARG A 253 -2.57 -5.93 -1.00
CA ARG A 253 -2.63 -7.32 -1.45
C ARG A 253 -3.49 -7.58 -2.70
N PRO A 254 -4.69 -6.98 -2.88
CA PRO A 254 -5.53 -7.23 -4.06
C PRO A 254 -4.90 -6.89 -5.42
N ILE A 255 -3.99 -5.93 -5.48
CA ILE A 255 -3.30 -5.53 -6.74
C ILE A 255 -1.91 -6.12 -6.87
N CYS A 256 -1.37 -6.63 -5.77
CA CYS A 256 -0.04 -7.20 -5.79
C CYS A 256 -0.10 -8.65 -6.30
N LEU A 257 -1.14 -9.44 -6.06
CA LEU A 257 -1.21 -10.87 -6.44
C LEU A 257 -1.33 -11.17 -7.95
#